data_AF-A0A7V9TV09-F1
#
_entry.id   AF-A0A7V9TV09-F1
#
_cell.length_a   1.000
_cell.length_b   1.000
_cell.length_c   1.000
_cell.angle_alpha   90.00
_cell.angle_beta   90.00
_cell.angle_gamma   90.00
#
_symmetry.space_group_name_H-M   'P 1'
#
loop_
_entity.id
_entity.type
_entity.pdbx_description
1 polymer ?
#
loop_
_entity_poly.entity_id
_entity_poly.type
_entity_poly.pdbx_seq_one_letter_code
_entity_poly.pdbx_strand_id
1 'polypeptide(L)'
;MPGFDFSNSPAELAEADLAGYDVVQRTSAGTRGVVEASSATRRWCASLVCATATAAAVTESGLGKPSYVITGWFDPQHPGEDDVQTARLIERIRRGKPTRVEQTVAAIAGSREAAVTLALGPEHADPRDLELATRIDAFDFAREAEQTPDGLRLDMRS
;
A
#
# COMPACT_ATOMS: atom_id res chain seq x y z
N MET A 1 -14.41 -5.05 13.65
CA MET A 1 -15.71 -5.48 13.06
C MET A 1 -16.02 -6.86 13.61
N PRO A 2 -17.24 -7.17 14.08
CA PRO A 2 -17.56 -8.49 14.60
C PRO A 2 -17.24 -9.59 13.58
N GLY A 3 -16.59 -10.67 14.02
CA GLY A 3 -16.21 -11.80 13.18
C GLY A 3 -14.86 -11.69 12.45
N PHE A 4 -14.01 -10.72 12.81
CA PHE A 4 -12.63 -10.61 12.34
C PHE A 4 -11.66 -10.83 13.52
N ASP A 5 -10.59 -11.58 13.29
CA ASP A 5 -9.58 -11.91 14.30
C ASP A 5 -8.64 -10.74 14.60
N PHE A 6 -8.37 -9.90 13.59
CA PHE A 6 -7.44 -8.77 13.66
C PHE A 6 -8.05 -7.49 13.08
N SER A 7 -7.52 -6.35 13.51
CA SER A 7 -7.76 -5.06 12.86
C SER A 7 -6.87 -4.90 11.61
N ASN A 8 -6.95 -3.74 10.96
CA ASN A 8 -6.09 -3.39 9.83
C ASN A 8 -4.82 -2.65 10.29
N SER A 9 -4.29 -2.99 11.47
CA SER A 9 -3.08 -2.42 12.06
C SER A 9 -1.85 -3.26 11.70
N PRO A 10 -0.90 -2.73 10.93
CA PRO A 10 0.40 -3.39 10.73
C PRO A 10 1.11 -3.76 12.04
N ALA A 11 0.98 -2.93 13.08
CA ALA A 11 1.61 -3.17 14.38
C ALA A 11 1.00 -4.37 15.11
N GLU A 12 -0.32 -4.56 15.04
CA GLU A 12 -0.99 -5.75 15.55
C GLU A 12 -0.58 -7.01 14.77
N LEU A 13 -0.59 -6.93 13.44
CA LEU A 13 -0.26 -8.06 12.57
C LEU A 13 1.21 -8.49 12.70
N ALA A 14 2.13 -7.58 13.02
CA ALA A 14 3.55 -7.89 13.22
C ALA A 14 3.80 -8.77 14.47
N GLU A 15 2.90 -8.76 15.44
CA GLU A 15 2.99 -9.56 16.67
C GLU A 15 2.20 -10.88 16.57
N ALA A 16 1.41 -11.06 15.51
CA ALA A 16 0.60 -12.25 15.29
C ALA A 16 1.41 -13.36 14.60
N ASP A 17 1.26 -14.61 15.06
CA ASP A 17 1.79 -15.77 14.33
C ASP A 17 0.80 -16.18 13.23
N LEU A 18 1.14 -15.80 12.00
CA LEU A 18 0.36 -16.09 10.79
C LEU A 18 1.00 -17.18 9.93
N ALA A 19 2.05 -17.85 10.43
CA ALA A 19 2.78 -18.83 9.64
C ALA A 19 1.90 -20.01 9.25
N GLY A 20 1.81 -20.28 7.94
CA GLY A 20 1.02 -21.40 7.40
C GLY A 20 -0.48 -21.14 7.30
N TYR A 21 -0.95 -19.93 7.58
CA TYR A 21 -2.36 -19.54 7.43
C TYR A 21 -2.59 -18.68 6.18
N ASP A 22 -3.74 -18.89 5.53
CA ASP A 22 -4.26 -17.97 4.53
C ASP A 22 -4.93 -16.78 5.24
N VAL A 23 -4.52 -15.56 4.88
CA VAL A 23 -5.07 -14.32 5.47
C VAL A 23 -6.13 -13.73 4.53
N VAL A 24 -7.37 -13.64 5.01
CA VAL A 24 -8.46 -12.98 4.30
C VAL A 24 -8.65 -11.57 4.85
N GLN A 25 -8.37 -10.56 4.03
CA GLN A 25 -8.46 -9.15 4.41
C GLN A 25 -9.63 -8.45 3.72
N ARG A 26 -10.37 -7.62 4.46
CA ARG A 26 -11.39 -6.73 3.92
C ARG A 26 -11.08 -5.28 4.28
N THR A 27 -10.82 -4.44 3.28
CA THR A 27 -10.70 -2.99 3.45
C THR A 27 -11.64 -2.25 2.49
N SER A 28 -12.14 -1.11 2.94
CA SER A 28 -13.12 -0.30 2.21
C SER A 28 -12.48 0.53 1.08
N ALA A 29 -11.28 1.07 1.29
CA ALA A 29 -10.53 1.80 0.25
C ALA A 29 -9.84 0.86 -0.75
N GLY A 30 -9.29 -0.26 -0.28
CA GLY A 30 -8.58 -1.22 -1.13
C GLY A 30 -9.48 -1.83 -2.21
N THR A 31 -10.75 -2.11 -1.90
CA THR A 31 -11.70 -2.64 -2.89
C THR A 31 -11.99 -1.68 -4.04
N ARG A 32 -11.93 -0.35 -3.84
CA ARG A 32 -12.10 0.63 -4.93
C ARG A 32 -10.97 0.57 -5.94
N GLY A 33 -9.73 0.53 -5.47
CA GLY A 33 -8.55 0.48 -6.35
C GLY A 33 -8.58 -0.73 -7.29
N VAL A 34 -9.16 -1.81 -6.81
CA VAL A 34 -9.30 -3.09 -7.53
C VAL A 34 -10.35 -3.02 -8.63
N VAL A 35 -11.50 -2.41 -8.33
CA VAL A 35 -12.57 -2.22 -9.32
C VAL A 35 -12.09 -1.32 -10.45
N GLU A 36 -11.41 -0.22 -10.12
CA GLU A 36 -10.86 0.73 -11.10
C GLU A 36 -9.76 0.10 -11.97
N ALA A 37 -8.97 -0.82 -11.41
CA ALA A 37 -7.91 -1.51 -12.12
C ALA A 37 -8.35 -2.80 -12.82
N SER A 38 -9.65 -3.13 -12.82
CA SER A 38 -10.17 -4.44 -13.30
C SER A 38 -9.80 -4.78 -14.76
N SER A 39 -9.55 -3.78 -15.60
CA SER A 39 -9.15 -3.96 -17.00
C SER A 39 -7.63 -4.06 -17.22
N ALA A 40 -6.82 -3.93 -16.17
CA ALA A 40 -5.37 -3.94 -16.29
C ALA A 40 -4.83 -5.36 -16.55
N THR A 41 -3.91 -5.48 -17.51
CA THR A 41 -3.23 -6.74 -17.86
C THR A 41 -2.50 -7.36 -16.66
N ARG A 42 -1.89 -6.52 -15.82
CA ARG A 42 -1.26 -6.90 -14.55
C ARG A 42 -1.53 -5.81 -13.52
N ARG A 43 -1.62 -6.20 -12.25
CA ARG A 43 -1.93 -5.31 -11.13
C ARG A 43 -0.98 -5.60 -9.99
N TRP A 44 -0.52 -4.55 -9.32
CA TRP A 44 0.31 -4.68 -8.13
C TRP A 44 -0.26 -3.84 -7.00
N CYS A 45 -0.31 -4.39 -5.80
CA CYS A 45 -0.55 -3.63 -4.59
C CYS A 45 0.75 -2.93 -4.21
N ALA A 46 0.73 -1.60 -4.26
CA ALA A 46 1.89 -0.76 -4.05
C ALA A 46 1.87 -0.12 -2.66
N SER A 47 3.04 -0.01 -2.04
CA SER A 47 3.25 0.67 -0.77
C SER A 47 4.69 1.15 -0.65
N LEU A 48 4.99 2.00 0.33
CA LEU A 48 6.37 2.42 0.62
C LEU A 48 7.27 1.25 1.02
N VAL A 49 6.73 0.29 1.77
CA VAL A 49 7.50 -0.83 2.32
C VAL A 49 8.01 -1.80 1.27
N CYS A 50 7.52 -1.73 0.02
CA CYS A 50 7.99 -2.55 -1.10
C CYS A 50 8.17 -1.73 -2.40
N ALA A 51 8.51 -0.44 -2.28
CA ALA A 51 8.52 0.49 -3.41
C ALA A 51 9.50 0.08 -4.52
N THR A 52 10.71 -0.34 -4.17
CA THR A 52 11.74 -0.77 -5.12
C THR A 52 11.36 -2.08 -5.80
N ALA A 53 10.90 -3.07 -5.04
CA ALA A 53 10.45 -4.34 -5.60
C ALA A 53 9.26 -4.15 -6.56
N THR A 54 8.32 -3.28 -6.19
CA THR A 54 7.18 -2.92 -7.05
C THR A 54 7.64 -2.25 -8.35
N ALA A 55 8.59 -1.31 -8.27
CA ALA A 55 9.15 -0.65 -9.45
C ALA A 55 9.87 -1.63 -10.40
N ALA A 56 10.60 -2.60 -9.84
CA ALA A 56 11.25 -3.67 -10.60
C ALA A 56 10.21 -4.55 -11.30
N ALA A 57 9.25 -5.10 -10.56
CA ALA A 57 8.20 -5.97 -11.11
C ALA A 57 7.39 -5.28 -12.24
N VAL A 58 7.05 -4.00 -12.08
CA VAL A 58 6.39 -3.22 -13.12
C VAL A 58 7.26 -3.07 -14.37
N THR A 59 8.57 -2.82 -14.20
CA THR A 59 9.51 -2.69 -15.32
C THR A 59 9.69 -4.02 -16.06
N GLU A 60 9.90 -5.09 -15.32
CA GLU A 60 10.14 -6.45 -15.84
C GLU A 60 8.90 -7.03 -16.55
N SER A 61 7.70 -6.55 -16.20
CA SER A 61 6.48 -6.92 -16.92
C SER A 61 6.50 -6.61 -18.41
N GLY A 62 7.35 -5.66 -18.85
CA GLY A 62 7.46 -5.25 -20.26
C GLY A 62 6.23 -4.51 -20.80
N LEU A 63 5.26 -4.15 -19.96
CA LEU A 63 3.99 -3.51 -20.36
C LEU A 63 4.11 -1.99 -20.56
N GLY A 64 5.30 -1.42 -20.35
CA GLY A 64 5.57 0.00 -20.55
C GLY A 64 5.21 0.88 -19.36
N LYS A 65 4.63 2.05 -19.62
CA LYS A 65 4.30 3.03 -18.57
C LYS A 65 3.07 2.56 -17.77
N PRO A 66 3.15 2.43 -16.44
CA PRO A 66 2.00 2.06 -15.62
C PRO A 66 1.03 3.22 -15.43
N SER A 67 -0.19 2.88 -15.02
CA SER A 67 -1.13 3.80 -14.38
C SER A 67 -1.11 3.55 -12.87
N TYR A 68 -1.05 4.63 -12.09
CA TYR A 68 -1.16 4.54 -10.62
C TYR A 68 -2.59 4.88 -10.22
N VAL A 69 -3.26 3.94 -9.56
CA VAL A 69 -4.60 4.15 -9.00
C VAL A 69 -4.44 4.63 -7.58
N ILE A 70 -4.77 5.90 -7.35
CA ILE A 70 -4.75 6.52 -6.02
C ILE A 70 -6.07 6.16 -5.35
N THR A 71 -6.01 5.31 -4.32
CA THR A 71 -7.22 4.84 -3.61
C THR A 71 -7.80 5.93 -2.71
N GLY A 72 -6.91 6.76 -2.17
CA GLY A 72 -7.22 7.97 -1.45
C GLY A 72 -7.99 7.75 -0.17
N TRP A 73 -8.46 8.86 0.38
CA TRP A 73 -9.33 8.87 1.55
C TRP A 73 -10.78 9.14 1.15
N PHE A 74 -11.73 8.91 2.06
CA PHE A 74 -13.15 9.14 1.80
C PHE A 74 -13.52 10.61 1.58
N ASP A 75 -12.58 11.54 1.85
CA ASP A 75 -12.73 12.97 1.62
C ASP A 75 -12.29 13.33 0.18
N PRO A 76 -13.23 13.76 -0.70
CA PRO A 76 -12.90 14.11 -2.09
C PRO A 76 -11.96 15.32 -2.22
N GLN A 77 -11.81 16.13 -1.16
CA GLN A 77 -10.89 17.26 -1.15
C GLN A 77 -9.45 16.85 -0.80
N HIS A 78 -9.26 15.61 -0.32
CA HIS A 78 -7.98 15.07 0.15
C HIS A 78 -7.78 13.69 -0.46
N PRO A 79 -7.23 13.64 -1.69
CA PRO A 79 -7.24 12.43 -2.50
C PRO A 79 -6.24 11.35 -2.03
N GLY A 80 -5.63 11.45 -0.85
CA GLY A 80 -4.59 10.54 -0.35
C GLY A 80 -3.19 11.00 -0.72
N GLU A 81 -2.64 11.93 0.05
CA GLU A 81 -1.25 12.39 -0.18
C GLU A 81 -0.23 11.26 -0.02
N ASP A 82 -0.49 10.33 0.91
CA ASP A 82 0.29 9.10 1.11
C ASP A 82 0.36 8.20 -0.13
N ASP A 83 -0.78 7.94 -0.76
CA ASP A 83 -0.86 7.19 -2.01
C ASP A 83 -0.11 7.91 -3.14
N VAL A 84 -0.30 9.22 -3.27
CA VAL A 84 0.35 10.04 -4.31
C VAL A 84 1.87 10.05 -4.14
N GLN A 85 2.35 10.21 -2.91
CA GLN A 85 3.78 10.22 -2.61
C GLN A 85 4.42 8.85 -2.84
N THR A 86 3.70 7.78 -2.50
CA THR A 86 4.10 6.40 -2.80
C THR A 86 4.24 6.18 -4.31
N ALA A 87 3.22 6.54 -5.09
CA ALA A 87 3.25 6.43 -6.55
C ALA A 87 4.41 7.23 -7.18
N ARG A 88 4.67 8.45 -6.67
CA ARG A 88 5.80 9.29 -7.10
C ARG A 88 7.15 8.69 -6.77
N LEU A 89 7.30 8.04 -5.62
CA LEU A 89 8.54 7.34 -5.26
C LEU A 89 8.79 6.17 -6.20
N ILE A 90 7.80 5.29 -6.37
CA ILE A 90 7.89 4.12 -7.27
C ILE A 90 8.24 4.56 -8.69
N GLU A 91 7.57 5.58 -9.21
CA GLU A 91 7.84 6.09 -10.56
C GLU A 91 9.25 6.70 -10.71
N ARG A 92 9.80 7.29 -9.64
CA ARG A 92 11.19 7.78 -9.65
C ARG A 92 12.16 6.61 -9.70
N ILE A 93 11.96 5.60 -8.86
CA ILE A 93 12.79 4.38 -8.83
C ILE A 93 12.76 3.70 -10.20
N ARG A 94 11.55 3.46 -10.75
CA ARG A 94 11.33 2.83 -12.06
C ARG A 94 12.05 3.55 -13.21
N ARG A 95 12.23 4.87 -13.09
CA ARG A 95 12.88 5.71 -14.10
C ARG A 95 14.37 5.98 -13.82
N GLY A 96 14.95 5.38 -12.78
CA GLY A 96 16.33 5.64 -12.36
C GLY A 96 16.56 7.09 -11.92
N LYS A 97 15.52 7.76 -11.42
CA LYS A 97 15.61 9.15 -10.90
C LYS A 97 15.98 9.14 -9.42
N PRO A 98 16.54 10.25 -8.89
CA PRO A 98 16.77 10.40 -7.47
C PRO A 98 15.50 10.13 -6.65
N THR A 99 15.57 9.21 -5.70
CA THR A 99 14.43 8.71 -4.93
C THR A 99 13.83 9.76 -4.01
N ARG A 100 14.65 10.64 -3.43
CA ARG A 100 14.26 11.67 -2.43
C ARG A 100 13.34 11.10 -1.35
N VAL A 101 13.79 10.02 -0.74
CA VAL A 101 13.05 9.27 0.28
C VAL A 101 12.64 10.18 1.44
N GLU A 102 13.56 11.02 1.92
CA GLU A 102 13.34 11.89 3.06
C GLU A 102 12.21 12.90 2.79
N GLN A 103 12.12 13.39 1.56
CA GLN A 103 11.06 14.32 1.14
C GLN A 103 9.70 13.62 1.05
N THR A 104 9.70 12.37 0.58
CA THR A 104 8.48 11.55 0.54
C THR A 104 7.98 11.26 1.95
N VAL A 105 8.84 10.80 2.85
CA VAL A 105 8.46 10.54 4.25
C VAL A 105 7.98 11.82 4.93
N ALA A 106 8.68 12.95 4.75
CA ALA A 106 8.27 14.23 5.32
C ALA A 106 6.91 14.71 4.78
N ALA A 107 6.64 14.53 3.49
CA ALA A 107 5.35 14.91 2.89
C ALA A 107 4.19 14.09 3.47
N ILE A 108 4.41 12.79 3.70
CA ILE A 108 3.39 11.90 4.29
C ILE A 108 3.20 12.21 5.76
N ALA A 109 4.28 12.36 6.54
CA ALA A 109 4.18 12.71 7.95
C ALA A 109 3.48 14.07 8.18
N GLY A 110 3.63 15.01 7.24
CA GLY A 110 2.95 16.30 7.25
C GLY A 110 1.55 16.31 6.65
N SER A 111 1.02 15.16 6.21
CA SER A 111 -0.29 15.10 5.55
C SER A 111 -1.45 15.20 6.54
N ARG A 112 -2.63 15.54 6.03
CA ARG A 112 -3.86 15.57 6.84
C ARG A 112 -4.23 14.17 7.31
N GLU A 113 -4.02 13.17 6.46
CA GLU A 113 -4.30 11.77 6.70
C GLU A 113 -3.46 11.24 7.88
N ALA A 114 -2.16 11.58 7.91
CA ALA A 114 -1.30 11.26 9.05
C ALA A 114 -1.78 11.96 10.33
N ALA A 115 -2.12 13.26 10.24
CA ALA A 115 -2.63 14.01 11.39
C ALA A 115 -3.95 13.43 11.95
N VAL A 116 -4.89 13.04 11.08
CA VAL A 116 -6.15 12.42 11.48
C VAL A 116 -5.91 11.05 12.09
N THR A 117 -5.05 10.22 11.47
CA THR A 117 -4.71 8.88 11.99
C THR A 117 -4.14 8.97 13.39
N LEU A 118 -3.20 9.91 13.62
CA LEU A 118 -2.64 10.17 14.94
C LEU A 118 -3.68 10.68 15.95
N ALA A 119 -4.69 11.43 15.50
CA ALA A 119 -5.75 11.98 16.34
C ALA A 119 -6.82 10.95 16.73
N LEU A 120 -6.93 9.81 16.04
CA LEU A 120 -7.86 8.72 16.40
C LEU A 120 -7.54 8.08 17.76
N GLY A 121 -6.28 8.22 18.20
CA GLY A 121 -5.79 7.68 19.47
C GLY A 121 -5.53 6.17 19.43
N PRO A 122 -4.82 5.63 20.44
CA PRO A 122 -4.30 4.26 20.45
C PRO A 122 -5.40 3.18 20.48
N GLU A 123 -6.63 3.54 20.87
CA GLU A 123 -7.78 2.61 20.82
C GLU A 123 -8.26 2.32 19.39
N HIS A 124 -7.90 3.18 18.43
CA HIS A 124 -8.40 3.11 17.04
C HIS A 124 -7.28 3.01 16.00
N ALA A 125 -6.06 3.47 16.32
CA ALA A 125 -4.87 3.33 15.49
C ALA A 125 -3.63 3.19 16.38
N ASP A 126 -2.85 2.13 16.21
CA ASP A 126 -1.59 1.98 16.95
C ASP A 126 -0.62 3.07 16.45
N PRO A 127 0.01 3.87 17.33
CA PRO A 127 0.98 4.88 16.91
C PRO A 127 2.12 4.34 16.03
N ARG A 128 2.46 3.06 16.18
CA ARG A 128 3.48 2.36 15.37
C ARG A 128 3.00 2.11 13.94
N ASP A 129 1.70 2.12 13.66
CA ASP A 129 1.17 1.87 12.31
C ASP A 129 1.68 2.88 11.30
N LEU A 130 1.75 4.16 11.67
CA LEU A 130 2.30 5.21 10.80
C LEU A 130 3.81 5.01 10.59
N GLU A 131 4.55 4.66 11.63
CA GLU A 131 5.97 4.34 11.52
C GLU A 131 6.20 3.16 10.56
N LEU A 132 5.47 2.06 10.76
CA LEU A 132 5.60 0.84 9.96
C LEU A 132 5.19 1.08 8.51
N ALA A 133 4.08 1.79 8.27
CA ALA A 133 3.58 2.09 6.93
C ALA A 133 4.49 3.06 6.15
N THR A 134 5.31 3.86 6.85
CA THR A 134 6.24 4.81 6.22
C THR A 134 7.67 4.27 6.07
N ARG A 135 7.95 3.05 6.52
CA ARG A 135 9.23 2.38 6.21
C ARG A 135 9.38 2.19 4.71
N ILE A 136 10.60 2.35 4.24
CA ILE A 136 10.94 2.25 2.82
C ILE A 136 11.64 0.93 2.60
N ASP A 137 11.14 0.14 1.64
CA ASP A 137 11.74 -1.13 1.24
C ASP A 137 12.02 -2.08 2.43
N ALA A 138 11.09 -2.16 3.39
CA ALA A 138 11.12 -3.15 4.46
C ALA A 138 10.92 -4.59 3.94
N PHE A 139 10.34 -4.73 2.75
CA PHE A 139 10.14 -5.98 2.04
C PHE A 139 10.72 -5.88 0.63
N ASP A 140 11.35 -6.97 0.18
CA ASP A 140 12.04 -7.09 -1.11
C ASP A 140 11.18 -7.77 -2.19
N PHE A 141 9.89 -8.00 -1.94
CA PHE A 141 8.95 -8.58 -2.88
C PHE A 141 7.84 -7.59 -3.28
N ALA A 142 7.36 -7.70 -4.51
CA ALA A 142 6.13 -7.06 -4.97
C ALA A 142 4.91 -7.96 -4.71
N ARG A 143 3.73 -7.35 -4.55
CA ARG A 143 2.45 -8.07 -4.41
C ARG A 143 1.67 -7.95 -5.71
N GLU A 144 1.66 -9.00 -6.54
CA GLU A 144 0.83 -9.04 -7.75
C GLU A 144 -0.59 -9.46 -7.38
N ALA A 145 -1.58 -8.76 -7.92
CA ALA A 145 -2.99 -9.01 -7.67
C ALA A 145 -3.64 -9.71 -8.87
N GLU A 146 -4.24 -10.87 -8.61
CA GLU A 146 -4.98 -11.65 -9.60
C GLU A 146 -6.47 -11.69 -9.25
N GLN A 147 -7.33 -11.49 -10.25
CA GLN A 147 -8.77 -11.68 -10.08
C GLN A 147 -9.10 -13.17 -10.11
N THR A 148 -9.70 -13.65 -9.03
CA THR A 148 -10.24 -15.00 -8.91
C THR A 148 -11.77 -14.93 -8.76
N PRO A 149 -12.49 -16.07 -8.85
CA PRO A 149 -13.92 -16.13 -8.55
C PRO A 149 -14.28 -15.68 -7.13
N ASP A 150 -13.38 -15.88 -6.17
CA ASP A 150 -13.61 -15.63 -4.74
C ASP A 150 -13.15 -14.23 -4.28
N GLY A 151 -12.53 -13.46 -5.18
CA GLY A 151 -12.01 -12.13 -4.90
C GLY A 151 -10.64 -11.90 -5.52
N LEU A 152 -9.81 -11.09 -4.86
CA LEU A 152 -8.41 -10.93 -5.27
C LEU A 152 -7.51 -11.86 -4.48
N ARG A 153 -6.64 -12.56 -5.20
CA ARG A 153 -5.46 -13.21 -4.63
C ARG A 153 -4.26 -12.29 -4.78
N LEU A 154 -3.46 -12.17 -3.72
CA LEU A 154 -2.20 -11.44 -3.73
C LEU A 154 -1.02 -12.41 -3.66
N ASP A 155 -0.27 -12.51 -4.74
CA ASP A 155 0.89 -13.38 -4.85
C ASP A 155 2.19 -12.57 -4.68
N MET A 156 3.19 -13.16 -4.02
CA MET A 156 4.51 -12.54 -3.88
C MET A 156 5.34 -12.75 -5.15
N ARG A 157 6.02 -11.70 -5.60
CA ARG A 157 6.98 -11.71 -6.73
C ARG A 157 8.30 -11.12 -6.26
N SER A 158 9.38 -11.90 -6.39
CA SER A 158 10.76 -11.54 -6.04
C SER A 158 11.66 -11.69 -7.25
#